data_AF-A0A7V3CTN9-F1
#
_entry.id   AF-A0A7V3CTN9-F1
#
_cell.length_a   1.000
_cell.length_b   1.000
_cell.length_c   1.000
_cell.angle_alpha   90.00
_cell.angle_beta   90.00
_cell.angle_gamma   90.00
#
_symmetry.space_group_name_H-M   'P 1'
#
loop_
_entity.id
_entity.type
_entity.pdbx_description
1 polymer ?
#
loop_
_entity_poly.entity_id
_entity_poly.type
_entity_poly.pdbx_seq_one_letter_code
_entity_poly.pdbx_strand_id
1 'polypeptide(L)'
;MSKSLQIIFGLLLFLVSKSQTLQNYTPVRNTGATYASINSTGNAFSTWRNTGTFPQDDNRSDFQDIGFDFWYNGIRYTKISASTNGFID
;
A
#
# COMPACT_ATOMS: atom_id res chain seq x y z
N MET A 1 18.87 31.19 -25.29
CA MET A 1 18.79 30.34 -24.08
C MET A 1 20.12 30.42 -23.34
N SER A 2 20.14 30.75 -22.04
CA SER A 2 21.39 30.94 -21.31
C SER A 2 22.09 29.61 -21.02
N LYS A 3 23.42 29.60 -20.97
CA LYS A 3 24.23 28.40 -20.65
C LYS A 3 23.83 27.78 -19.30
N SER A 4 23.45 28.61 -18.34
CA SER A 4 22.94 28.20 -17.03
C SER A 4 21.61 27.42 -17.13
N LEU A 5 20.71 27.78 -18.06
CA LEU A 5 19.45 27.05 -18.25
C LEU A 5 19.67 25.66 -18.88
N GLN A 6 20.67 25.53 -19.76
CA GLN A 6 21.05 24.24 -20.35
C GLN A 6 21.62 23.27 -19.31
N ILE A 7 22.43 23.76 -18.37
CA ILE A 7 23.01 22.96 -17.29
C ILE A 7 21.93 22.45 -16.32
N ILE A 8 21.01 23.33 -15.92
CA ILE A 8 19.89 22.96 -15.03
C ILE A 8 19.00 21.92 -15.70
N PHE A 9 18.67 22.12 -16.98
CA PHE A 9 17.87 21.18 -17.74
C PHE A 9 18.57 19.82 -17.90
N GLY A 10 19.88 19.81 -18.14
CA GLY A 10 20.70 18.59 -18.17
C GLY A 10 20.70 17.85 -16.83
N LEU A 11 20.87 18.55 -15.71
CA LEU A 11 20.83 17.95 -14.38
C LEU A 11 19.47 17.32 -14.06
N LEU A 12 18.36 17.98 -14.44
CA LEU A 12 17.01 17.48 -14.20
C LEU A 12 16.73 16.18 -14.97
N LEU A 13 17.25 16.03 -16.20
CA LEU A 13 17.12 14.81 -17.00
C LEU A 13 17.87 13.61 -16.37
N PHE A 14 19.03 13.84 -15.74
CA PHE A 14 19.78 12.77 -15.06
C PHE A 14 19.12 12.24 -13.79
N LEU A 15 18.31 13.06 -13.11
CA LEU A 15 17.63 12.68 -11.87
C LEU A 15 16.39 11.80 -12.12
N VAL A 16 15.68 12.00 -13.24
CA VAL A 16 14.50 11.19 -13.59
C VAL A 16 14.86 9.73 -13.87
N SER A 17 16.06 9.44 -14.37
CA SER A 17 16.54 8.08 -14.70
C SER A 17 16.86 7.21 -13.47
N LYS A 18 16.72 7.73 -12.26
CA LYS A 18 16.94 6.99 -11.00
C LYS A 18 15.65 6.65 -10.24
N SER A 19 14.48 7.04 -10.78
CA SER A 19 13.21 6.60 -10.23
C SER A 19 12.97 5.13 -10.63
N GLN A 20 12.92 4.25 -9.64
CA GLN A 20 12.60 2.84 -9.84
C GLN A 20 11.28 2.56 -9.12
N THR A 21 10.30 2.03 -9.86
CA THR A 21 9.06 1.52 -9.25
C THR A 21 9.27 0.05 -8.88
N LEU A 22 8.49 -0.44 -7.89
CA LEU A 22 8.50 -1.85 -7.49
C LEU A 22 8.22 -2.81 -8.67
N GLN A 23 7.65 -2.30 -9.76
CA GLN A 23 7.36 -3.04 -10.99
C GLN A 23 8.62 -3.48 -11.77
N ASN A 24 9.78 -2.84 -11.55
CA ASN A 24 11.04 -3.23 -12.20
C ASN A 24 11.74 -4.42 -11.53
N TYR A 25 11.24 -4.88 -10.38
CA TYR A 25 11.77 -6.02 -9.67
C TYR A 25 10.88 -7.23 -9.94
N THR A 26 11.42 -8.26 -10.59
CA THR A 26 10.77 -9.57 -10.60
C THR A 26 10.84 -10.14 -9.18
N PRO A 27 9.72 -10.32 -8.47
CA PRO A 27 9.76 -10.87 -7.12
C PRO A 27 10.24 -12.31 -7.20
N VAL A 28 11.41 -12.60 -6.61
CA VAL A 28 11.91 -13.97 -6.46
C VAL A 28 11.40 -14.53 -5.13
N ARG A 29 10.64 -15.63 -5.17
CA ARG A 29 10.18 -16.33 -3.96
C ARG A 29 11.20 -17.39 -3.56
N ASN A 30 12.12 -17.03 -2.66
CA ASN A 30 13.21 -17.92 -2.25
C ASN A 30 12.79 -19.03 -1.27
N THR A 31 11.59 -18.98 -0.67
CA THR A 31 11.21 -19.88 0.42
C THR A 31 10.63 -21.22 -0.03
N GLY A 32 10.37 -21.42 -1.33
CA GLY A 32 9.74 -22.65 -1.84
C GLY A 32 8.31 -22.90 -1.34
N ALA A 33 7.73 -21.95 -0.59
CA ALA A 33 6.38 -22.07 -0.06
C ALA A 33 5.35 -22.03 -1.21
N THR A 34 4.51 -23.06 -1.29
CA THR A 34 3.36 -23.06 -2.19
C THR A 34 2.45 -21.90 -1.83
N TYR A 35 1.98 -21.16 -2.85
CA TYR A 35 1.00 -20.11 -2.66
C TYR A 35 -0.31 -20.75 -2.15
N ALA A 36 -0.70 -20.44 -0.91
CA ALA A 36 -2.01 -20.76 -0.38
C ALA A 36 -2.89 -19.51 -0.52
N SER A 37 -3.87 -19.57 -1.43
CA SER A 37 -4.82 -18.47 -1.58
C SER A 37 -5.62 -18.29 -0.30
N ILE A 38 -5.74 -17.04 0.16
CA ILE A 38 -6.59 -16.70 1.31
C ILE A 38 -8.04 -16.39 0.92
N ASN A 39 -8.41 -16.57 -0.34
CA ASN A 39 -9.75 -16.28 -0.85
C ASN A 39 -10.86 -17.07 -0.13
N SER A 40 -10.52 -18.19 0.52
CA SER A 40 -11.45 -19.01 1.31
C SER A 40 -11.12 -19.11 2.80
N THR A 41 -10.10 -18.39 3.29
CA THR A 41 -9.62 -18.53 4.69
C THR A 41 -9.60 -17.20 5.46
N GLY A 42 -10.11 -16.11 4.87
CA GLY A 42 -10.23 -14.81 5.53
C GLY A 42 -11.38 -14.73 6.54
N ASN A 43 -11.23 -13.86 7.54
CA ASN A 43 -12.31 -13.48 8.45
C ASN A 43 -12.90 -12.14 8.02
N ALA A 44 -14.22 -11.98 8.16
CA ALA A 44 -14.87 -10.68 8.02
C ALA A 44 -14.51 -9.75 9.18
N PHE A 45 -14.52 -8.43 8.95
CA PHE A 45 -14.40 -7.45 10.02
C PHE A 45 -15.61 -7.57 10.97
N SER A 46 -15.34 -7.74 12.25
CA SER A 46 -16.36 -7.99 13.27
C SER A 46 -17.10 -6.73 13.70
N THR A 47 -16.49 -5.55 13.50
CA THR A 47 -16.98 -4.27 13.99
C THR A 47 -16.70 -3.16 12.98
N TRP A 48 -17.65 -2.23 12.91
CA TRP A 48 -17.65 -1.08 12.02
C TRP A 48 -18.00 0.16 12.83
N ARG A 49 -17.33 1.28 12.52
CA ARG A 49 -17.44 2.53 13.30
C ARG A 49 -18.83 3.16 13.19
N ASN A 50 -19.45 3.07 12.02
CA ASN A 50 -20.84 3.50 11.83
C ASN A 50 -21.78 2.30 11.91
N THR A 51 -22.68 2.31 12.88
CA THR A 51 -23.72 1.29 13.07
C THR A 51 -25.14 1.85 12.90
N GLY A 52 -25.26 3.06 12.33
CA GLY A 52 -26.53 3.74 12.08
C GLY A 52 -27.23 3.27 10.81
N THR A 53 -28.08 4.12 10.24
CA THR A 53 -28.77 3.83 8.98
C THR A 53 -27.80 3.87 7.79
N PHE A 54 -27.96 2.94 6.84
CA PHE A 54 -27.09 2.78 5.67
C PHE A 54 -25.60 2.54 6.01
N PRO A 55 -25.27 1.62 6.94
CA PRO A 55 -23.89 1.39 7.36
C PRO A 55 -23.01 0.75 6.27
N GLN A 56 -23.56 0.45 5.10
CA GLN A 56 -22.81 -0.02 3.93
C GLN A 56 -22.16 1.13 3.17
N ASP A 57 -22.63 2.37 3.36
CA ASP A 57 -22.10 3.56 2.70
C ASP A 57 -21.13 4.31 3.61
N ASP A 58 -20.03 4.78 3.04
CA ASP A 58 -19.01 5.61 3.71
C ASP A 58 -18.58 5.11 5.11
N ASN A 59 -18.54 3.78 5.29
CA ASN A 59 -18.25 3.19 6.59
C ASN A 59 -16.82 2.67 6.65
N ARG A 60 -16.31 2.58 7.87
CA ARG A 60 -14.95 2.16 8.20
C ARG A 60 -15.00 1.05 9.23
N SER A 61 -14.20 0.02 9.04
CA SER A 61 -13.96 -0.98 10.08
C SER A 61 -13.21 -0.36 11.26
N ASP A 62 -13.29 -1.01 12.41
CA ASP A 62 -12.28 -0.82 13.44
C ASP A 62 -10.93 -1.42 13.00
N PHE A 63 -9.88 -1.12 13.76
CA PHE A 63 -8.55 -1.63 13.44
C PHE A 63 -8.46 -3.14 13.68
N GLN A 64 -8.00 -3.86 12.66
CA GLN A 64 -7.73 -5.29 12.67
C GLN A 64 -6.22 -5.54 12.65
N ASP A 65 -5.76 -6.47 13.46
CA ASP A 65 -4.35 -6.87 13.47
C ASP A 65 -3.97 -7.58 12.16
N ILE A 66 -2.84 -7.19 11.57
CA ILE A 66 -2.30 -7.78 10.33
C ILE A 66 -1.67 -9.16 10.60
N GLY A 67 -1.17 -9.36 11.82
CA GLY A 67 -0.44 -10.56 12.22
C GLY A 67 1.05 -10.54 11.87
N PHE A 68 1.55 -9.47 11.25
CA PHE A 68 2.98 -9.22 11.00
C PHE A 68 3.27 -7.71 10.98
N ASP A 69 4.55 -7.36 11.05
CA ASP A 69 5.01 -5.98 10.93
C ASP A 69 5.12 -5.57 9.46
N PHE A 70 4.36 -4.55 9.07
CA PHE A 70 4.47 -3.92 7.76
C PHE A 70 5.18 -2.57 7.89
N TRP A 71 6.30 -2.39 7.18
CA TRP A 71 7.06 -1.15 7.21
C TRP A 71 6.84 -0.36 5.93
N TYR A 72 6.41 0.89 6.04
CA TYR A 72 6.20 1.80 4.91
C TYR A 72 6.72 3.20 5.23
N ASN A 73 7.58 3.74 4.36
CA ASN A 73 8.26 5.04 4.55
C ASN A 73 8.90 5.22 5.94
N GLY A 74 9.47 4.15 6.50
CA GLY A 74 10.11 4.15 7.82
C GLY A 74 9.15 4.09 9.01
N ILE A 75 7.84 4.00 8.77
CA ILE A 75 6.81 3.82 9.80
C ILE A 75 6.42 2.35 9.88
N ARG A 76 6.29 1.83 11.11
CA ARG A 76 5.83 0.48 11.40
C ARG A 76 4.31 0.46 11.57
N TYR A 77 3.64 -0.34 10.76
CA TYR A 77 2.21 -0.62 10.82
C TYR A 77 2.00 -2.08 11.25
N THR A 78 1.10 -2.29 12.21
CA THR A 78 0.75 -3.62 12.73
C THR A 78 -0.74 -3.92 12.62
N LYS A 79 -1.53 -2.92 12.20
CA LYS A 79 -2.98 -2.95 12.07
C LYS A 79 -3.41 -2.32 10.75
N ILE A 80 -4.58 -2.70 10.28
CA ILE A 80 -5.29 -2.10 9.15
C ILE A 80 -6.72 -1.77 9.52
N SER A 81 -7.34 -0.86 8.78
CA SER A 81 -8.79 -0.67 8.72
C SER A 81 -9.23 -0.61 7.26
N ALA A 82 -10.39 -1.19 6.96
CA ALA A 82 -10.96 -1.15 5.63
C ALA A 82 -12.16 -0.21 5.58
N SER A 83 -12.41 0.37 4.42
CA SER A 83 -13.59 1.19 4.11
C SER A 83 -14.49 0.48 3.10
N THR A 84 -15.80 0.70 3.20
CA THR A 84 -16.78 0.21 2.22
C THR A 84 -16.61 0.84 0.83
N ASN A 85 -15.84 1.94 0.71
CA ASN A 85 -15.48 2.61 -0.54
C ASN A 85 -14.18 2.07 -1.17
N GLY A 86 -13.61 0.98 -0.62
CA GLY A 86 -12.46 0.30 -1.22
C GLY A 86 -11.08 0.83 -0.79
N PHE A 87 -10.99 1.52 0.34
CA PHE A 87 -9.72 1.97 0.92
C PHE A 87 -9.25 1.06 2.06
N ILE A 88 -7.93 0.95 2.23
CA ILE A 88 -7.25 0.31 3.36
C ILE A 88 -6.17 1.27 3.87
N ASP A 89 -6.11 1.48 5.18
CA ASP A 89 -5.03 2.21 5.88
C ASP A 89 -4.71 1.61 7.25
#